data_AF-A0A1V6F959-F1
#
_entry.id   AF-A0A1V6F959-F1
#
_cell.length_a   1.000
_cell.length_b   1.000
_cell.length_c   1.000
_cell.angle_alpha   90.00
_cell.angle_beta   90.00
_cell.angle_gamma   90.00
#
_symmetry.space_group_name_H-M   'P 1'
#
loop_
_entity.id
_entity.type
_entity.pdbx_description
1 polymer ?
#
loop_
_entity_poly.entity_id
_entity_poly.type
_entity_poly.pdbx_seq_one_letter_code
_entity_poly.pdbx_strand_id
1 'polypeptide(L)'
;MEKVTFKQYRNMLFLVLAAGIGAFIPILGVIVTLIMYVKRDENGLNFTSEERFLLNILLIILFIYLAANVIYTLKYPEILPPETSEASL
;
A
#
# COMPACT_ATOMS: atom_id res chain seq x y z
N MET A 1 -3.36 25.87 21.38
CA MET A 1 -2.92 25.76 19.98
C MET A 1 -2.37 24.37 19.62
N GLU A 2 -2.39 23.37 20.52
CA GLU A 2 -1.79 22.03 20.32
C GLU A 2 -2.59 21.02 19.48
N LYS A 3 -3.91 21.17 19.36
CA LYS A 3 -4.77 20.14 18.72
C LYS A 3 -4.58 20.04 17.19
N VAL A 4 -4.05 21.08 16.55
CA VAL A 4 -3.92 21.14 15.08
C VAL A 4 -2.69 20.34 14.62
N THR A 5 -1.56 20.48 15.31
CA THR A 5 -0.30 19.81 14.98
C THR A 5 -0.39 18.29 15.13
N PHE A 6 -0.96 17.78 16.23
CA PHE A 6 -1.07 16.34 16.46
C PHE A 6 -1.92 15.63 15.39
N LYS A 7 -2.92 16.32 14.84
CA LYS A 7 -3.82 15.79 13.80
C LYS A 7 -3.13 15.64 12.44
N GLN A 8 -2.33 16.62 12.03
CA GLN A 8 -1.55 16.56 10.78
C GLN A 8 -0.50 15.45 10.82
N TYR A 9 0.22 15.34 11.96
CA TYR A 9 1.21 14.25 12.13
C TYR A 9 0.57 12.87 12.03
N ARG A 10 -0.65 12.67 12.54
CA ARG A 10 -1.38 11.40 12.47
C ARG A 10 -1.71 10.98 11.03
N ASN A 11 -2.22 11.91 10.23
CA ASN A 11 -2.60 11.64 8.84
C ASN A 11 -1.39 11.29 7.97
N MET A 12 -0.28 12.01 8.19
CA MET A 12 1.00 11.73 7.54
C MET A 12 1.55 10.36 7.97
N LEU A 13 1.39 9.99 9.25
CA LEU A 13 1.76 8.66 9.75
C LEU A 13 0.97 7.55 9.06
N PHE A 14 -0.33 7.73 8.84
CA PHE A 14 -1.13 6.76 8.10
C PHE A 14 -0.68 6.63 6.63
N LEU A 15 -0.32 7.74 5.98
CA LEU A 15 0.21 7.70 4.62
C LEU A 15 1.53 6.93 4.54
N VAL A 16 2.45 7.18 5.48
CA VAL A 16 3.72 6.45 5.57
C VAL A 16 3.49 4.97 5.86
N LEU A 17 2.56 4.64 6.74
CA LEU A 17 2.22 3.27 7.07
C LEU A 17 1.62 2.52 5.86
N ALA A 18 0.71 3.17 5.12
CA ALA A 18 0.13 2.61 3.90
C ALA A 18 1.19 2.38 2.82
N ALA A 19 2.12 3.32 2.64
CA ALA A 19 3.25 3.18 1.74
C ALA A 19 4.19 2.04 2.17
N GLY A 20 4.50 1.95 3.46
CA GLY A 20 5.33 0.87 4.02
C GLY A 20 4.72 -0.50 3.80
N ILE A 21 3.45 -0.69 4.17
CA ILE A 21 2.72 -1.95 3.95
C ILE A 21 2.69 -2.29 2.45
N GLY A 22 2.40 -1.30 1.59
CA GLY A 22 2.32 -1.50 0.15
C GLY A 22 3.63 -1.84 -0.54
N ALA A 23 4.77 -1.45 0.03
CA ALA A 23 6.08 -1.84 -0.50
C ALA A 23 6.33 -3.36 -0.35
N PHE A 24 5.92 -3.94 0.78
CA PHE A 24 6.09 -5.38 1.05
C PHE A 24 4.94 -6.23 0.49
N ILE A 25 3.70 -5.75 0.64
CA ILE A 25 2.50 -6.45 0.22
C ILE A 25 1.63 -5.47 -0.58
N PRO A 26 1.82 -5.39 -1.92
CA PRO A 26 1.20 -4.38 -2.76
C PRO A 26 -0.33 -4.32 -2.62
N ILE A 27 -0.98 -5.49 -2.56
CA ILE A 27 -2.44 -5.61 -2.44
C ILE A 27 -2.94 -4.98 -1.13
N LEU A 28 -2.27 -5.26 0.00
CA LEU A 28 -2.66 -4.67 1.29
C LEU A 28 -2.43 -3.17 1.29
N GLY A 29 -1.35 -2.68 0.67
CA GLY A 29 -1.13 -1.25 0.48
C GLY A 29 -2.28 -0.57 -0.26
N VAL A 30 -2.73 -1.16 -1.38
CA VAL A 30 -3.87 -0.63 -2.16
C VAL A 30 -5.14 -0.59 -1.32
N ILE A 31 -5.46 -1.67 -0.59
CA ILE A 31 -6.66 -1.74 0.26
C ILE A 31 -6.64 -0.65 1.33
N VAL A 32 -5.55 -0.51 2.07
CA VAL A 32 -5.42 0.52 3.12
C VAL A 32 -5.55 1.92 2.53
N THR A 33 -4.90 2.18 1.39
CA THR A 33 -4.95 3.48 0.72
C THR A 33 -6.36 3.80 0.20
N LEU A 34 -7.10 2.82 -0.31
CA LEU A 34 -8.51 2.97 -0.70
C LEU A 34 -9.42 3.28 0.50
N ILE A 35 -9.23 2.60 1.63
CA ILE A 35 -9.97 2.88 2.86
C ILE A 35 -9.72 4.31 3.32
N MET A 36 -8.46 4.77 3.27
CA MET A 36 -8.11 6.16 3.58
C MET A 36 -8.75 7.14 2.59
N TYR A 37 -8.80 6.79 1.30
CA TYR A 37 -9.43 7.60 0.25
C TYR A 37 -10.92 7.79 0.49
N VAL A 38 -11.65 6.72 0.83
CA VAL A 38 -13.09 6.81 1.16
C VAL A 38 -13.31 7.59 2.45
N LYS A 39 -12.49 7.33 3.48
CA LYS A 39 -12.64 7.99 4.80
C LYS A 39 -12.05 9.40 4.89
N ARG A 40 -11.53 9.95 3.79
CA ARG A 40 -10.87 11.26 3.79
C ARG A 40 -11.83 12.42 4.09
N ASP A 41 -13.07 12.31 3.59
CA ASP A 41 -14.10 13.36 3.63
C ASP A 41 -15.25 13.01 4.57
N GLU A 42 -15.59 11.72 4.72
CA GLU A 42 -16.87 11.35 5.32
C GLU A 42 -16.92 11.44 6.85
N ASN A 43 -15.87 11.13 7.63
CA ASN A 43 -15.99 11.19 9.11
C ASN A 43 -14.73 10.92 9.98
N GLY A 44 -13.47 11.08 9.52
CA GLY A 44 -12.36 10.69 10.44
C GLY A 44 -10.98 11.28 10.21
N LEU A 45 -10.56 11.43 8.96
CA LEU A 45 -9.17 11.79 8.68
C LEU A 45 -8.99 13.30 8.45
N ASN A 46 -9.96 13.98 7.83
CA ASN A 46 -9.91 15.43 7.54
C ASN A 46 -8.58 15.82 6.86
N PHE A 47 -8.27 15.17 5.74
CA PHE A 47 -7.02 15.42 5.04
C PHE A 47 -6.94 16.84 4.48
N THR A 48 -5.77 17.48 4.60
CA THR A 48 -5.47 18.74 3.91
C THR A 48 -5.39 18.54 2.40
N SER A 49 -5.39 19.62 1.62
CA SER A 49 -5.24 19.56 0.17
C SER A 49 -3.94 18.84 -0.25
N GLU A 50 -2.85 19.09 0.47
CA GLU A 50 -1.55 18.43 0.24
C GLU A 50 -1.62 16.93 0.58
N GLU A 51 -2.22 16.55 1.70
CA GLU A 51 -2.37 15.16 2.11
C GLU A 51 -3.25 14.37 1.11
N ARG A 52 -4.31 15.01 0.57
CA ARG A 52 -5.13 14.42 -0.49
C ARG A 52 -4.34 14.19 -1.77
N PHE A 53 -3.50 15.16 -2.13
CA PHE A 53 -2.63 15.04 -3.30
C PHE A 53 -1.64 13.89 -3.12
N LEU A 54 -1.00 13.79 -1.96
CA LEU A 54 -0.09 12.69 -1.61
C LEU A 54 -0.81 11.34 -1.59
N LEU A 55 -2.03 11.27 -1.05
CA LEU A 55 -2.84 10.05 -1.06
C LEU A 55 -3.13 9.56 -2.49
N ASN A 56 -3.48 10.49 -3.38
CA ASN A 56 -3.73 10.17 -4.79
C ASN A 56 -2.46 9.66 -5.49
N ILE A 57 -1.32 10.33 -5.26
CA ILE A 57 -0.02 9.90 -5.80
C ILE A 57 0.31 8.49 -5.29
N LEU A 58 0.16 8.26 -3.98
CA LEU A 58 0.45 6.97 -3.37
C LEU A 58 -0.42 5.86 -4.00
N LEU A 59 -1.71 6.12 -4.19
CA LEU A 59 -2.62 5.17 -4.82
C LEU A 59 -2.19 4.82 -6.25
N ILE A 60 -1.80 5.82 -7.05
CA ILE A 60 -1.31 5.63 -8.42
C ILE A 60 -0.04 4.78 -8.42
N ILE A 61 0.94 5.11 -7.57
CA ILE A 61 2.20 4.36 -7.46
C ILE A 61 1.94 2.91 -7.07
N LEU A 62 1.05 2.67 -6.11
CA LEU A 62 0.69 1.31 -5.68
C LEU A 62 -0.01 0.52 -6.78
N PHE A 63 -0.86 1.13 -7.59
CA PHE A 63 -1.46 0.45 -8.74
C PHE A 63 -0.43 0.10 -9.81
N ILE A 64 0.49 1.02 -10.13
CA ILE A 64 1.58 0.75 -11.07
C ILE A 64 2.45 -0.39 -10.54
N TYR A 65 2.81 -0.35 -9.26
CA TYR A 65 3.64 -1.39 -8.63
C TYR A 65 2.95 -2.74 -8.62
N LEU A 66 1.66 -2.81 -8.24
CA LEU A 66 0.87 -4.02 -8.28
C LEU A 66 0.77 -4.59 -9.71
N ALA A 67 0.46 -3.74 -10.70
CA ALA A 67 0.38 -4.16 -12.10
C ALA A 67 1.73 -4.70 -12.62
N ALA A 68 2.83 -4.02 -12.32
CA ALA A 68 4.17 -4.46 -12.66
C ALA A 68 4.51 -5.80 -11.99
N ASN A 69 4.16 -5.97 -10.72
CA ASN A 69 4.36 -7.21 -9.98
C ASN A 69 3.56 -8.38 -10.61
N VAL A 70 2.28 -8.17 -10.93
CA VAL A 70 1.45 -9.17 -11.60
C VAL A 70 2.03 -9.55 -12.97
N ILE A 71 2.41 -8.56 -13.79
CA ILE A 71 3.01 -8.81 -15.11
C ILE A 71 4.33 -9.58 -14.97
N TYR A 72 5.15 -9.22 -13.99
CA TYR A 72 6.41 -9.90 -13.73
C TYR A 72 6.19 -11.37 -13.35
N THR A 73 5.28 -11.65 -12.42
CA THR A 73 4.95 -13.02 -11.99
C THR A 73 4.36 -13.87 -13.11
N LEU A 74 3.53 -13.28 -13.98
CA LEU A 74 3.00 -13.98 -15.16
C LEU A 74 4.09 -14.31 -16.19
N LYS A 75 5.08 -13.40 -16.35
CA LYS A 75 6.18 -13.59 -17.31
C LYS A 75 7.29 -14.51 -16.77
N TYR A 76 7.52 -14.48 -15.47
CA TYR A 76 8.55 -15.23 -14.77
C TYR A 76 7.91 -16.01 -13.61
N PRO A 77 7.16 -17.08 -13.90
CA PRO A 77 6.59 -17.91 -12.84
C PRO A 77 7.74 -18.49 -11.98
N GLU A 78 7.54 -18.50 -10.66
CA GLU A 78 8.48 -19.17 -9.76
C GLU A 78 8.58 -20.65 -10.13
N ILE A 79 9.78 -21.05 -10.53
CA ILE A 79 10.11 -22.46 -10.72
C ILE A 79 10.43 -22.97 -9.31
N LEU A 80 9.44 -23.54 -8.64
CA LEU A 80 9.69 -24.28 -7.40
C LEU A 80 10.74 -25.36 -7.72
N PRO A 81 11.82 -25.48 -6.92
CA PRO A 81 12.74 -26.59 -7.10
C PRO A 81 11.91 -27.88 -7.04
N PRO A 82 12.15 -28.84 -7.96
CA PRO A 82 11.45 -30.11 -7.88
C PRO A 82 11.68 -30.66 -6.47
N GLU A 83 10.61 -31.03 -5.77
CA GLU A 83 10.71 -31.71 -4.48
C GLU A 83 11.70 -32.85 -4.68
N THR A 84 12.89 -32.68 -4.08
CA THR A 84 13.95 -33.65 -4.20
C THR A 84 13.40 -34.96 -3.68
N SER A 85 13.39 -35.95 -4.57
CA SER A 85 13.10 -37.36 -4.35
C SER A 85 13.76 -37.89 -3.07
N GLU A 86 13.16 -37.62 -1.92
CA GLU A 86 13.34 -38.39 -0.68
C GLU A 86 12.47 -39.65 -0.79
N ALA A 87 12.76 -40.47 -1.79
CA ALA A 87 12.23 -41.81 -1.96
C ALA A 87 13.28 -42.67 -2.69
N SER A 88 14.47 -42.74 -2.12
CA SER A 88 15.43 -43.80 -2.42
C SER A 88 15.91 -44.34 -1.08
N LEU A 89 15.07 -45.23 -0.52
CA LEU A 89 15.42 -46.16 0.56
C LEU A 89 16.29 -47.29 0.00
#